data_AF-A0A954M0T6-F1
#
_entry.id   AF-A0A954M0T6-F1
#
_cell.length_a   1.000
_cell.length_b   1.000
_cell.length_c   1.000
_cell.angle_alpha   90.00
_cell.angle_beta   90.00
_cell.angle_gamma   90.00
#
_symmetry.space_group_name_H-M   'P 1'
#
loop_
_entity.id
_entity.type
_entity.pdbx_description
1 polymer ?
#
loop_
_entity_poly.entity_id
_entity_poly.type
_entity_poly.pdbx_seq_one_letter_code
_entity_poly.pdbx_strand_id
1 'polypeptide(L)' 'MNSNTIPSHLKLIDVNELSIILSVSKRTIWRMVSSGKLVEPVRIGGSIRWKLIEIEAWINEGCPEVERT' A
#
# COMPACT_ATOMS: atom_id res chain seq x y z
N MET A 1 5.72 -16.45 25.42
CA MET A 1 4.98 -15.55 24.51
C MET A 1 5.85 -15.37 23.29
N ASN A 2 5.51 -16.01 22.18
CA ASN A 2 6.41 -16.10 21.05
C ASN A 2 6.28 -14.79 20.25
N SER A 3 7.26 -13.91 20.42
CA SER A 3 7.40 -12.67 19.68
C SER A 3 7.76 -12.99 18.22
N ASN A 4 6.79 -13.44 17.43
CA ASN A 4 6.92 -13.48 15.97
C ASN A 4 6.78 -12.04 15.46
N THR A 5 7.83 -11.24 15.69
CA THR A 5 7.97 -9.92 15.08
C THR A 5 8.21 -10.13 13.60
N ILE A 6 7.15 -10.05 12.78
CA ILE A 6 7.32 -9.95 11.33
C ILE A 6 8.13 -8.66 11.10
N PRO A 7 9.30 -8.73 10.46
CA PRO A 7 10.07 -7.55 10.14
C PRO A 7 9.19 -6.57 9.34
N SER A 8 9.20 -5.28 9.67
CA SER A 8 8.37 -4.26 9.01
C SER A 8 8.51 -4.27 7.48
N HIS A 9 9.69 -4.64 6.97
CA HIS A 9 9.98 -4.76 5.54
C HIS A 9 9.24 -5.93 4.83
N LEU A 10 8.74 -6.93 5.56
CA LEU A 10 7.94 -8.05 5.02
C LEU A 10 6.43 -7.85 5.22
N LYS A 11 6.00 -6.71 5.78
CA LYS A 11 4.59 -6.50 6.11
C LYS A 11 3.80 -6.15 4.85
N LEU A 12 2.76 -6.94 4.59
CA LEU A 12 1.72 -6.66 3.61
C LEU A 12 0.49 -6.08 4.31
N ILE A 13 -0.03 -4.97 3.79
CA ILE A 13 -1.22 -4.30 4.30
C ILE A 13 -2.39 -4.42 3.33
N ASP A 14 -3.62 -4.49 3.84
CA ASP A 14 -4.82 -4.35 2.99
C ASP A 14 -5.25 -2.90 2.80
N VAL A 15 -6.30 -2.73 1.99
CA VAL A 15 -6.94 -1.46 1.70
C VAL A 15 -7.51 -0.76 2.95
N ASN A 16 -7.89 -1.49 4.00
CA ASN A 16 -8.39 -0.86 5.22
C ASN A 16 -7.22 -0.25 6.00
N GLU A 17 -6.13 -1.00 6.21
CA GLU A 17 -4.91 -0.46 6.83
C GLU A 17 -4.37 0.73 6.02
N LEU A 18 -4.31 0.62 4.69
CA LEU A 18 -3.84 1.70 3.83
C LEU A 18 -4.74 2.95 3.90
N SER A 19 -6.06 2.77 4.05
CA SER A 19 -7.00 3.89 4.21
C SER A 19 -6.77 4.70 5.48
N ILE A 20 -6.33 4.02 6.54
CA ILE A 20 -5.98 4.64 7.81
C ILE A 20 -4.66 5.39 7.66
N ILE A 21 -3.63 4.74 7.09
CA ILE A 21 -2.29 5.34 6.87
C ILE A 21 -2.39 6.63 6.05
N LEU A 22 -3.13 6.61 4.94
CA LEU A 22 -3.28 7.76 4.05
C LEU A 22 -4.38 8.73 4.48
N SER A 23 -5.16 8.39 5.51
CA SER A 23 -6.34 9.17 5.96
C SER A 23 -7.34 9.49 4.83
N VAL A 24 -7.55 8.54 3.92
CA VAL A 24 -8.51 8.67 2.79
C VAL A 24 -9.43 7.46 2.68
N SER A 25 -10.59 7.64 2.08
CA SER A 25 -11.53 6.54 1.87
C SER A 25 -10.96 5.43 0.96
N LYS A 26 -11.41 4.18 1.15
CA LYS A 26 -11.09 3.05 0.25
C LYS A 26 -11.41 3.36 -1.21
N ARG A 27 -12.50 4.09 -1.48
CA ARG A 27 -12.87 4.52 -2.83
C ARG A 27 -11.80 5.43 -3.44
N THR A 28 -11.23 6.33 -2.65
CA THR A 28 -10.12 7.19 -3.07
C THR A 28 -8.89 6.38 -3.41
N ILE A 29 -8.54 5.37 -2.58
CA ILE A 29 -7.43 4.46 -2.86
C ILE A 29 -7.59 3.81 -4.24
N TRP A 30 -8.73 3.17 -4.50
CA TRP A 30 -8.97 2.52 -5.79
C TRP A 30 -8.92 3.49 -6.97
N ARG A 31 -9.37 4.73 -6.79
CA ARG A 31 -9.24 5.80 -7.80
C ARG A 31 -7.78 6.18 -8.03
N MET A 32 -6.95 6.24 -7.00
CA MET A 32 -5.52 6.52 -7.13
C MET A 32 -4.81 5.38 -7.86
N VAL A 33 -5.10 4.13 -7.51
CA VAL A 33 -4.59 2.94 -8.25
C VAL A 33 -5.01 3.00 -9.72
N SER A 34 -6.29 3.27 -10.00
CA SER A 34 -6.78 3.34 -11.38
C SER A 34 -6.20 4.51 -12.18
N SER A 35 -5.76 5.57 -11.51
CA SER A 35 -5.13 6.75 -12.14
C SER A 35 -3.60 6.73 -12.12
N GLY A 36 -2.97 5.69 -11.56
CA GLY A 36 -1.50 5.61 -11.45
C GLY A 36 -0.92 6.56 -10.39
N LYS A 37 -1.72 7.08 -9.46
CA LYS A 37 -1.27 8.00 -8.40
C LYS A 37 -0.95 7.29 -7.08
N LEU A 38 -0.77 5.98 -7.12
CA LEU A 38 -0.45 5.15 -5.95
C LEU A 38 0.33 3.92 -6.41
N VAL A 39 1.21 3.42 -5.53
CA VAL A 39 1.96 2.17 -5.73
C VAL A 39 1.03 1.04 -6.15
N GLU A 40 1.48 0.26 -7.13
CA GLU A 40 0.72 -0.88 -7.64
C GLU A 40 0.54 -1.95 -6.56
N PRO A 41 -0.67 -2.50 -6.41
CA PRO A 41 -0.88 -3.57 -5.44
C PRO A 41 -0.38 -4.92 -5.94
N VAL A 42 0.06 -5.74 -4.99
CA VAL A 42 0.33 -7.16 -5.19
C VAL A 42 -0.98 -7.96 -5.08
N ARG A 43 -1.27 -8.78 -6.08
CA ARG A 43 -2.41 -9.72 -6.06
C ARG A 43 -1.97 -11.07 -5.53
N ILE A 44 -2.58 -11.50 -4.43
CA ILE A 44 -2.34 -12.80 -3.80
C ILE A 44 -3.65 -13.58 -3.83
N GLY A 45 -3.83 -14.39 -4.88
CA GLY A 45 -5.12 -15.02 -5.18
C GLY A 45 -6.21 -13.97 -5.40
N GLY A 46 -7.29 -14.03 -4.61
CA GLY A 46 -8.37 -13.04 -4.62
C GLY A 46 -8.12 -11.79 -3.76
N SER A 47 -7.01 -11.75 -3.00
CA SER A 47 -6.68 -10.63 -2.12
C SER A 47 -5.75 -9.62 -2.78
N ILE A 48 -5.97 -8.35 -2.50
CA ILE A 48 -5.13 -7.24 -2.96
C ILE A 48 -4.39 -6.67 -1.76
N ARG A 49 -3.06 -6.56 -1.86
CA ARG A 49 -2.18 -6.13 -0.77
C ARG A 49 -1.14 -5.14 -1.28
N TRP A 50 -0.62 -4.31 -0.38
CA TRP A 50 0.53 -3.44 -0.63
C TRP A 50 1.66 -3.80 0.31
N LYS A 51 2.91 -3.68 -0.15
CA LYS A 51 4.05 -3.77 0.75
C LYS A 51 4.13 -2.48 1.55
N LEU A 52 4.14 -2.60 2.88
CA LEU A 52 4.20 -1.43 3.75
C LEU A 52 5.42 -0.57 3.44
N ILE A 53 6.58 -1.23 3.22
CA ILE A 53 7.84 -0.54 2.91
C ILE A 53 7.77 0.31 1.63
N GLU A 54 7.06 -0.16 0.60
CA GLU A 54 6.91 0.60 -0.66
C GLU A 54 5.98 1.80 -0.45
N ILE A 55 4.92 1.65 0.34
CA ILE A 55 4.04 2.76 0.71
C ILE A 55 4.78 3.80 1.54
N GLU A 56 5.57 3.38 2.53
CA GLU A 56 6.40 4.28 3.33
C GLU A 56 7.41 5.05 2.45
N ALA A 57 8.12 4.35 1.56
CA ALA A 57 9.03 4.99 0.61
C ALA A 57 8.30 6.01 -0.28
N TRP A 58 7.16 5.63 -0.85
CA TRP A 58 6.35 6.49 -1.69
C TRP A 58 5.84 7.75 -0.96
N ILE A 59 5.45 7.63 0.33
CA ILE A 59 5.08 8.79 1.16
C ILE A 59 6.29 9.69 1.38
N ASN A 60 7.46 9.11 1.69
CA ASN A 60 8.69 9.87 1.93
C ASN A 60 9.20 10.60 0.67
N GLU A 61 8.93 10.04 -0.51
CA GLU A 61 9.23 10.67 -1.81
C GLU A 61 8.22 11.77 -2.21
N GLY A 62 7.20 12.03 -1.38
CA GLY A 62 6.22 13.08 -1.62
C GLY A 62 5.04 12.65 -2.48
N CYS A 63 4.70 11.36 -2.47
CA CYS A 63 3.54 10.80 -3.17
C CYS A 63 3.56 10.99 -4.70
N PRO A 64 4.65 10.61 -5.40
CA PRO A 64 4.75 10.79 -6.85
C PRO A 64 3.73 9.94 -7.63
N GLU A 65 3.48 10.32 -8.88
CA GLU A 65 2.74 9.46 -9.81
C GLU A 65 3.62 8.28 -10.23
N VAL A 66 3.02 7.10 -10.31
CA VAL A 66 3.69 5.84 -10.66
C VAL A 66 3.50 5.63 -12.16
N GLU A 67 4.59 5.73 -12.92
CA GLU A 67 4.58 5.41 -14.35
C GLU A 67 4.22 3.93 -14.54
N ARG A 68 3.14 3.66 -15.28
CA ARG A 68 2.82 2.29 -15.71
C ARG A 68 3.82 1.87 -16.78
N THR A 69 4.83 1.08 -16.40
CA THR A 69 5.70 0.37 -17.35
C THR A 69 5.06 -0.94 -17.78
#